data_AF-A0AAJ3QX95-F1
#
_entry.id   AF-A0AAJ3QX95-F1
#
_cell.length_a   1.000
_cell.length_b   1.000
_cell.length_c   1.000
_cell.angle_alpha   90.00
_cell.angle_beta   90.00
_cell.angle_gamma   90.00
#
_symmetry.space_group_name_H-M   'P 1'
#
loop_
_entity.id
_entity.type
_entity.pdbx_description
1 polymer ?
#
loop_
_entity_poly.entity_id
_entity_poly.type
_entity_poly.pdbx_seq_one_letter_code
_entity_poly.pdbx_strand_id
1 'polypeptide(L)'
;MMRHIGRLAFLGLIASLSPMSIGNALAHGSSSGGSHAGLDIPAISHGEMAVISEYRSSISTLASRAADTNEPFRRVLNYSEIQYSYCLWGRMPGSVTDEESPFNECTHAYLAATKAVLMAMREMPREATAAGEIISAIDAEMAGRGLAFITCQFSGEAFNTANIVKPNWSKVPLHPASMVSLTGLAALFGLAVLALRRFLRPKAQSSE
;
A
#
# COMPACT_ATOMS: atom_id res chain seq x y z
N MET A 1 30.39 22.76 -29.77
CA MET A 1 29.27 21.90 -29.30
C MET A 1 29.34 21.50 -27.82
N MET A 2 30.32 21.96 -27.03
CA MET A 2 30.45 21.67 -25.58
C MET A 2 29.88 22.75 -24.65
N ARG A 3 29.31 23.83 -25.20
CA ARG A 3 28.83 24.99 -24.43
C ARG A 3 27.35 24.93 -24.03
N HIS A 4 26.59 23.97 -24.55
CA HIS A 4 25.14 23.84 -24.28
C HIS A 4 24.81 22.81 -23.19
N ILE A 5 25.77 21.97 -22.78
CA ILE A 5 25.53 20.92 -21.76
C ILE A 5 25.53 21.51 -20.34
N GLY A 6 26.30 22.57 -20.09
CA GLY A 6 26.35 23.24 -18.78
C GLY A 6 25.11 24.10 -18.45
N ARG A 7 24.29 24.47 -19.44
CA ARG A 7 23.09 25.31 -19.23
C ARG A 7 21.85 24.52 -18.78
N LEU A 8 21.78 23.22 -19.09
CA LEU A 8 20.66 22.36 -18.69
C LEU A 8 20.77 21.88 -17.24
N ALA A 9 21.99 21.77 -16.68
CA ALA A 9 22.20 21.43 -15.28
C ALA A 9 21.80 22.56 -14.32
N PHE A 10 21.81 23.82 -14.77
CA PHE A 10 21.48 24.98 -13.93
C PHE A 10 19.98 25.28 -13.89
N LEU A 11 19.21 24.84 -14.89
CA LEU A 11 17.75 24.99 -14.93
C LEU A 11 17.01 23.97 -14.04
N GLY A 12 17.65 22.86 -13.67
CA GLY A 12 17.09 21.87 -12.74
C GLY A 12 17.15 22.29 -11.27
N LEU A 13 17.95 23.30 -10.92
CA LEU A 13 18.21 23.70 -9.53
C LEU A 13 17.42 24.94 -9.06
N ILE A 14 16.72 25.64 -9.97
CA ILE A 14 15.97 26.88 -9.65
C ILE A 14 14.45 26.66 -9.57
N ALA A 15 13.94 25.54 -10.07
CA ALA A 15 12.50 25.22 -9.98
C ALA A 15 12.05 24.74 -8.57
N SER A 16 12.96 24.66 -7.60
CA SER A 16 12.75 24.14 -6.24
C SER A 16 12.39 25.21 -5.19
N LEU A 17 12.19 26.48 -5.58
CA LEU A 17 11.97 27.59 -4.65
C LEU A 17 10.76 28.48 -5.01
N SER A 18 9.66 27.90 -5.51
CA SER A 18 8.37 28.59 -5.50
C SER A 18 7.46 28.03 -4.40
N PRO A 19 7.23 28.77 -3.29
CA PRO A 19 6.20 28.40 -2.34
C PRO A 19 4.83 28.68 -2.98
N MET A 20 4.15 27.62 -3.44
CA MET A 20 2.73 27.67 -3.73
C MET A 20 1.99 27.70 -2.39
N SER A 21 1.55 28.88 -1.97
CA SER A 21 0.53 29.01 -0.93
C SER A 21 -0.77 28.39 -1.43
N ILE A 22 -1.16 27.26 -0.85
CA ILE A 22 -2.48 26.68 -1.01
C ILE A 22 -3.10 26.63 0.38
N GLY A 23 -4.13 27.45 0.60
CA GLY A 23 -4.92 27.42 1.82
C GLY A 23 -5.69 26.09 1.90
N ASN A 24 -5.60 25.41 3.02
CA ASN A 24 -6.38 24.20 3.26
C ASN A 24 -7.74 24.59 3.82
N ALA A 25 -8.78 24.52 2.98
CA ALA A 25 -10.12 24.31 3.48
C ALA A 25 -10.18 22.89 4.07
N LEU A 26 -10.50 22.78 5.37
CA LEU A 26 -10.89 21.51 5.97
C LEU A 26 -12.15 21.00 5.28
N ALA A 27 -12.00 20.01 4.41
CA ALA A 27 -13.10 19.15 4.03
C ALA A 27 -12.97 17.86 4.83
N HIS A 28 -13.85 17.68 5.82
CA HIS A 28 -14.09 16.39 6.45
C HIS A 28 -14.50 15.40 5.35
N GLY A 29 -13.58 14.53 4.93
CA GLY A 29 -13.89 13.43 4.03
C GLY A 29 -14.63 12.34 4.77
N SER A 30 -15.89 12.59 5.15
CA SER A 30 -16.79 11.51 5.51
C SER A 30 -17.07 10.71 4.23
N SER A 31 -16.51 9.51 4.12
CA SER A 31 -16.86 8.53 3.09
C SER A 31 -18.27 7.96 3.26
N SER A 32 -19.20 8.70 3.90
CA SER A 32 -20.59 8.27 4.17
C SER A 32 -21.47 8.24 2.91
N GLY A 33 -20.87 8.22 1.72
CA GLY A 33 -21.55 8.22 0.43
C GLY A 33 -21.00 7.16 -0.53
N GLY A 34 -20.43 6.07 0.00
CA GLY A 34 -20.12 4.90 -0.81
C GLY A 34 -21.37 4.35 -1.48
N SER A 35 -21.28 4.04 -2.77
CA SER A 35 -22.34 3.30 -3.46
C SER A 35 -22.69 2.04 -2.65
N HIS A 36 -23.95 1.88 -2.24
CA HIS A 36 -24.45 0.65 -1.60
C HIS A 36 -24.36 -0.60 -2.50
N ALA A 37 -23.79 -0.48 -3.72
CA ALA A 37 -23.60 -1.60 -4.63
C ALA A 37 -22.44 -2.53 -4.25
N GLY A 38 -21.54 -2.12 -3.34
CA GLY A 38 -20.45 -2.94 -2.85
C GLY A 38 -20.74 -3.65 -1.53
N LEU A 39 -19.87 -4.58 -1.17
CA LEU A 39 -19.87 -5.31 0.10
C LEU A 39 -19.10 -4.55 1.16
N ASP A 40 -19.67 -4.45 2.36
CA ASP A 40 -19.01 -3.87 3.51
C ASP A 40 -17.87 -4.77 4.00
N ILE A 41 -16.77 -4.14 4.38
CA ILE A 41 -15.56 -4.75 4.91
C ILE A 41 -15.40 -4.22 6.33
N PRO A 42 -15.50 -5.08 7.36
CA PRO A 42 -15.33 -4.67 8.75
C PRO A 42 -13.98 -4.00 8.99
N ALA A 43 -13.96 -3.02 9.87
CA ALA A 43 -12.74 -2.33 10.27
C ALA A 43 -11.68 -3.29 10.84
N ILE A 44 -10.43 -2.87 10.77
CA ILE A 44 -9.28 -3.53 11.38
C ILE A 44 -8.61 -2.54 12.32
N SER A 45 -8.26 -2.97 13.54
CA SER A 45 -7.51 -2.13 14.46
C SER A 45 -6.06 -1.96 14.00
N HIS A 46 -5.40 -0.90 14.45
CA HIS A 46 -3.99 -0.68 14.13
C HIS A 46 -3.11 -1.83 14.66
N GLY A 47 -3.41 -2.34 15.85
CA GLY A 47 -2.73 -3.52 16.41
C GLY A 47 -2.92 -4.77 15.54
N GLU A 48 -4.13 -5.02 15.04
CA GLU A 48 -4.41 -6.13 14.13
C GLU A 48 -3.66 -6.00 12.81
N MET A 49 -3.48 -4.78 12.28
CA MET A 49 -2.70 -4.57 11.06
C MET A 49 -1.26 -5.05 11.21
N ALA A 50 -0.63 -4.78 12.35
CA ALA A 50 0.74 -5.19 12.61
C ALA A 50 0.90 -6.70 12.38
N VAL A 51 -0.01 -7.50 12.92
CA VAL A 51 0.03 -8.97 12.79
C VAL A 51 -0.49 -9.44 11.42
N ILE A 52 -1.67 -8.98 10.97
CA ILE A 52 -2.26 -9.43 9.69
C ILE A 52 -1.33 -9.13 8.50
N SER A 53 -0.55 -8.05 8.55
CA SER A 53 0.43 -7.74 7.51
C SER A 53 1.48 -8.83 7.32
N GLU A 54 1.88 -9.51 8.39
CA GLU A 54 2.87 -10.59 8.39
C GLU A 54 2.26 -11.88 7.79
N TYR A 55 0.96 -12.14 8.04
CA TYR A 55 0.25 -13.33 7.54
C TYR A 55 -0.41 -13.14 6.16
N ARG A 56 -0.43 -11.92 5.61
CA ARG A 56 -1.16 -11.57 4.38
C ARG A 56 -0.82 -12.48 3.20
N SER A 57 0.45 -12.86 3.03
CA SER A 57 0.87 -13.75 1.94
C SER A 57 0.32 -15.18 2.10
N SER A 58 0.32 -15.71 3.32
CA SER A 58 -0.23 -17.02 3.66
C SER A 58 -1.74 -17.05 3.46
N ILE A 59 -2.44 -15.99 3.90
CA ILE A 59 -3.90 -15.82 3.71
C ILE A 59 -4.24 -15.78 2.22
N SER A 60 -3.54 -14.94 1.45
CA SER A 60 -3.74 -14.82 -0.01
C SER A 60 -3.43 -16.14 -0.74
N THR A 61 -2.39 -16.85 -0.31
CA THR A 61 -2.02 -18.15 -0.87
C THR A 61 -3.11 -19.20 -0.62
N LEU A 62 -3.65 -19.28 0.60
CA LEU A 62 -4.76 -20.18 0.93
C LEU A 62 -6.00 -19.82 0.10
N ALA A 63 -6.36 -18.54 0.05
CA ALA A 63 -7.51 -18.04 -0.70
C ALA A 63 -7.40 -18.30 -2.20
N SER A 64 -6.20 -18.18 -2.79
CA SER A 64 -5.95 -18.42 -4.22
C SER A 64 -6.18 -19.88 -4.64
N ARG A 65 -6.15 -20.82 -3.69
CA ARG A 65 -6.33 -22.26 -3.91
C ARG A 65 -7.72 -22.74 -3.51
N ALA A 66 -8.55 -21.86 -2.93
CA ALA A 66 -9.87 -22.21 -2.46
C ALA A 66 -10.77 -22.62 -3.62
N ALA A 67 -11.37 -23.80 -3.52
CA ALA A 67 -12.11 -24.41 -4.63
C ALA A 67 -13.62 -24.15 -4.53
N ASP A 68 -14.17 -24.09 -3.31
CA ASP A 68 -15.60 -23.96 -3.04
C ASP A 68 -15.96 -22.51 -2.69
N THR A 69 -15.78 -21.61 -3.66
CA THR A 69 -15.94 -20.15 -3.45
C THR A 69 -17.25 -19.63 -4.03
N ASN A 70 -17.82 -18.63 -3.36
CA ASN A 70 -19.03 -17.90 -3.81
C ASN A 70 -18.70 -16.47 -4.28
N GLU A 71 -19.69 -15.78 -4.86
CA GLU A 71 -19.50 -14.41 -5.40
C GLU A 71 -19.04 -13.41 -4.33
N PRO A 72 -19.65 -13.34 -3.12
CA PRO A 72 -19.22 -12.41 -2.09
C PRO A 72 -17.76 -12.61 -1.67
N PHE A 73 -17.35 -13.87 -1.45
CA PHE A 73 -15.97 -14.20 -1.12
C PHE A 73 -15.00 -13.70 -2.20
N ARG A 74 -15.30 -14.02 -3.47
CA ARG A 74 -14.44 -13.62 -4.61
C ARG A 74 -14.36 -12.10 -4.75
N ARG A 75 -15.46 -11.38 -4.49
CA ARG A 75 -15.46 -9.92 -4.56
C ARG A 75 -14.57 -9.29 -3.49
N VAL A 76 -14.64 -9.76 -2.24
CA VAL A 76 -13.76 -9.28 -1.16
C VAL A 76 -12.31 -9.68 -1.43
N LEU A 77 -12.04 -10.90 -1.89
CA LEU A 77 -10.68 -11.34 -2.29
C LEU A 77 -10.11 -10.45 -3.39
N ASN A 78 -10.86 -10.23 -4.48
CA ASN A 78 -10.45 -9.37 -5.57
C ASN A 78 -10.19 -7.93 -5.09
N TYR A 79 -11.06 -7.39 -4.26
CA TYR A 79 -10.84 -6.08 -3.65
C TYR A 79 -9.54 -6.06 -2.84
N SER A 80 -9.28 -7.08 -2.01
CA SER A 80 -8.07 -7.13 -1.17
C SER A 80 -6.78 -7.11 -2.00
N GLU A 81 -6.73 -7.84 -3.13
CA GLU A 81 -5.59 -7.88 -4.04
C GLU A 81 -5.45 -6.59 -4.86
N ILE A 82 -6.55 -6.03 -5.36
CA ILE A 82 -6.55 -4.76 -6.09
C ILE A 82 -6.09 -3.63 -5.16
N GLN A 83 -6.70 -3.50 -3.98
CA GLN A 83 -6.38 -2.47 -3.01
C GLN A 83 -4.91 -2.55 -2.56
N TYR A 84 -4.37 -3.77 -2.38
CA TYR A 84 -2.95 -3.99 -2.10
C TYR A 84 -2.05 -3.43 -3.21
N SER A 85 -2.40 -3.63 -4.49
CA SER A 85 -1.65 -3.06 -5.62
C SER A 85 -1.72 -1.53 -5.65
N TYR A 86 -2.88 -0.93 -5.36
CA TYR A 86 -3.04 0.52 -5.25
C TYR A 86 -2.21 1.12 -4.10
N CYS A 87 -1.96 0.34 -3.05
CA CYS A 87 -1.08 0.67 -1.93
C CYS A 87 0.38 0.28 -2.17
N LEU A 88 0.83 0.23 -3.43
CA LEU A 88 2.20 -0.12 -3.82
C LEU A 88 2.67 -1.44 -3.23
N TRP A 89 1.80 -2.45 -3.20
CA TRP A 89 2.08 -3.77 -2.65
C TRP A 89 2.60 -3.72 -1.20
N GLY A 90 2.11 -2.74 -0.40
CA GLY A 90 2.53 -2.55 0.99
C GLY A 90 4.03 -2.29 1.14
N ARG A 91 4.72 -1.84 0.08
CA ARG A 91 6.18 -1.62 0.10
C ARG A 91 6.59 -0.26 0.61
N MET A 92 5.64 0.67 0.75
CA MET A 92 5.95 1.98 1.29
C MET A 92 6.30 1.87 2.79
N PRO A 93 7.48 2.32 3.23
CA PRO A 93 7.84 2.28 4.64
C PRO A 93 6.89 3.07 5.52
N GLY A 94 6.66 2.58 6.74
CA GLY A 94 5.73 3.17 7.70
C GLY A 94 4.25 2.95 7.38
N SER A 95 3.91 2.31 6.25
CA SER A 95 2.49 2.09 5.88
C SER A 95 1.66 1.37 6.95
N VAL A 96 2.28 0.42 7.68
CA VAL A 96 1.64 -0.28 8.81
C VAL A 96 2.00 0.36 10.15
N THR A 97 3.28 0.71 10.37
CA THR A 97 3.82 1.05 11.69
C THR A 97 3.75 2.52 12.06
N ASP A 98 3.42 3.39 11.10
CA ASP A 98 3.35 4.84 11.28
C ASP A 98 1.94 5.32 10.90
N GLU A 99 1.21 5.82 11.90
CA GLU A 99 -0.16 6.32 11.76
C GLU A 99 -0.24 7.60 10.89
N GLU A 100 0.84 8.37 10.82
CA GLU A 100 0.92 9.60 10.00
C GLU A 100 1.30 9.30 8.55
N SER A 101 1.63 8.04 8.25
CA SER A 101 2.00 7.63 6.90
C SER A 101 0.89 7.98 5.90
N PRO A 102 1.22 8.60 4.76
CA PRO A 102 0.25 8.87 3.69
C PRO A 102 -0.39 7.60 3.09
N PHE A 103 0.14 6.42 3.44
CA PHE A 103 -0.33 5.12 2.97
C PHE A 103 -1.11 4.37 4.05
N ASN A 104 -1.25 4.91 5.26
CA ASN A 104 -1.84 4.20 6.41
C ASN A 104 -3.31 3.83 6.16
N GLU A 105 -4.15 4.76 5.69
CA GLU A 105 -5.57 4.52 5.38
C GLU A 105 -5.78 3.41 4.34
N CYS A 106 -5.02 3.47 3.23
CA CYS A 106 -5.14 2.47 2.18
C CYS A 106 -4.62 1.10 2.65
N THR A 107 -3.68 1.10 3.61
CA THR A 107 -3.16 -0.10 4.27
C THR A 107 -4.21 -0.72 5.19
N HIS A 108 -4.93 0.08 5.97
CA HIS A 108 -6.13 -0.36 6.68
C HIS A 108 -7.10 -1.05 5.72
N ALA A 109 -7.37 -0.43 4.55
CA ALA A 109 -8.34 -0.96 3.60
C ALA A 109 -8.00 -2.37 3.07
N TYR A 110 -6.75 -2.62 2.62
CA TYR A 110 -6.40 -3.96 2.12
C TYR A 110 -6.20 -4.99 3.23
N LEU A 111 -5.70 -4.60 4.41
CA LEU A 111 -5.53 -5.53 5.54
C LEU A 111 -6.88 -5.90 6.17
N ALA A 112 -7.81 -4.96 6.27
CA ALA A 112 -9.19 -5.23 6.67
C ALA A 112 -9.86 -6.24 5.72
N ALA A 113 -9.70 -6.03 4.41
CA ALA A 113 -10.21 -6.98 3.40
C ALA A 113 -9.52 -8.35 3.50
N THR A 114 -8.21 -8.38 3.72
CA THR A 114 -7.44 -9.62 3.92
C THR A 114 -7.95 -10.38 5.15
N LYS A 115 -8.20 -9.69 6.27
CA LYS A 115 -8.83 -10.26 7.47
C LYS A 115 -10.22 -10.79 7.17
N ALA A 116 -11.05 -10.05 6.43
CA ALA A 116 -12.39 -10.49 6.04
C ALA A 116 -12.36 -11.77 5.18
N VAL A 117 -11.40 -11.89 4.24
CA VAL A 117 -11.17 -13.12 3.46
C VAL A 117 -10.82 -14.28 4.38
N LEU A 118 -9.90 -14.09 5.34
CA LEU A 118 -9.52 -15.13 6.30
C LEU A 118 -10.73 -15.60 7.13
N MET A 119 -11.52 -14.66 7.65
CA MET A 119 -12.72 -14.97 8.42
C MET A 119 -13.77 -15.70 7.59
N ALA A 120 -13.90 -15.38 6.30
CA ALA A 120 -14.79 -16.13 5.41
C ALA A 120 -14.29 -17.57 5.17
N MET A 121 -12.98 -17.78 4.98
CA MET A 121 -12.41 -19.13 4.81
C MET A 121 -12.57 -20.01 6.04
N ARG A 122 -12.66 -19.43 7.25
CA ARG A 122 -12.98 -20.17 8.47
C ARG A 122 -14.33 -20.90 8.39
N GLU A 123 -15.27 -20.33 7.65
CA GLU A 123 -16.62 -20.88 7.48
C GLU A 123 -16.74 -21.77 6.22
N MET A 124 -15.65 -21.95 5.46
CA MET A 124 -15.61 -22.77 4.25
C MET A 124 -15.13 -24.19 4.58
N PRO A 125 -15.90 -25.27 4.32
CA PRO A 125 -15.58 -26.60 4.85
C PRO A 125 -14.20 -27.15 4.49
N ARG A 126 -13.65 -26.81 3.31
CA ARG A 126 -12.35 -27.34 2.85
C ARG A 126 -11.17 -26.51 3.35
N GLU A 127 -11.38 -25.22 3.60
CA GLU A 127 -10.35 -24.27 3.99
C GLU A 127 -10.37 -23.99 5.51
N ALA A 128 -11.46 -24.33 6.20
CA ALA A 128 -11.70 -24.02 7.61
C ALA A 128 -10.55 -24.43 8.54
N THR A 129 -9.98 -25.62 8.35
CA THR A 129 -8.85 -26.10 9.17
C THR A 129 -7.62 -25.21 8.98
N ALA A 130 -7.20 -24.98 7.74
CA ALA A 130 -6.02 -24.16 7.44
C ALA A 130 -6.24 -22.68 7.82
N ALA A 131 -7.45 -22.15 7.63
CA ALA A 131 -7.81 -20.82 8.08
C ALA A 131 -7.78 -20.71 9.61
N GLY A 132 -8.30 -21.72 10.32
CA GLY A 132 -8.29 -21.79 11.78
C GLY A 132 -6.88 -21.84 12.38
N GLU A 133 -5.94 -22.53 11.73
CA GLU A 133 -4.53 -22.52 12.13
C GLU A 133 -3.92 -21.11 12.01
N ILE A 134 -4.16 -20.41 10.90
CA ILE A 134 -3.70 -19.02 10.71
C ILE A 134 -4.33 -18.09 11.75
N ILE A 135 -5.64 -18.21 12.01
CA ILE A 135 -6.35 -17.40 13.02
C ILE A 135 -5.78 -17.64 14.41
N SER A 136 -5.55 -18.91 14.78
CA SER A 136 -5.00 -19.26 16.10
C SER A 136 -3.59 -18.67 16.30
N ALA A 137 -2.76 -18.68 15.25
CA ALA A 137 -1.43 -18.07 15.29
C ALA A 137 -1.51 -16.54 15.45
N ILE A 138 -2.40 -15.88 14.70
CA ILE A 138 -2.66 -14.44 14.83
C ILE A 138 -3.13 -14.09 16.24
N ASP A 139 -4.09 -14.84 16.80
CA ASP A 139 -4.64 -14.58 18.14
C ASP A 139 -3.57 -14.73 19.23
N ALA A 140 -2.75 -15.78 19.14
CA ALA A 140 -1.64 -15.99 20.06
C ALA A 140 -0.61 -14.84 19.99
N GLU A 141 -0.32 -14.35 18.79
CA GLU A 141 0.60 -13.25 18.59
C GLU A 141 0.04 -11.90 19.06
N MET A 142 -1.23 -11.62 18.75
CA MET A 142 -1.96 -10.44 19.23
C MET A 142 -1.97 -10.38 20.76
N ALA A 143 -2.24 -11.52 21.42
CA ALA A 143 -2.22 -11.64 22.86
C ALA A 143 -0.79 -11.48 23.44
N GLY A 144 0.18 -12.19 22.85
CA GLY A 144 1.57 -12.15 23.30
C GLY A 144 2.23 -10.77 23.17
N ARG A 145 1.81 -9.97 22.18
CA ARG A 145 2.31 -8.60 21.94
C ARG A 145 1.43 -7.52 22.59
N GLY A 146 0.29 -7.86 23.19
CA GLY A 146 -0.61 -6.92 23.84
C GLY A 146 -1.28 -5.91 22.89
N LEU A 147 -1.60 -6.33 21.66
CA LEU A 147 -2.01 -5.42 20.57
C LEU A 147 -3.52 -5.12 20.50
N ALA A 148 -4.32 -5.76 21.35
CA ALA A 148 -5.79 -5.72 21.25
C ALA A 148 -6.41 -4.31 21.32
N PHE A 149 -5.76 -3.35 22.00
CA PHE A 149 -6.28 -1.99 22.20
C PHE A 149 -5.51 -0.91 21.42
N ILE A 150 -4.57 -1.31 20.56
CA ILE A 150 -3.82 -0.37 19.73
C ILE A 150 -4.70 0.05 18.55
N THR A 151 -5.06 1.33 18.52
CA THR A 151 -5.98 1.93 17.55
C THR A 151 -5.39 3.24 17.04
N CYS A 152 -5.79 3.64 15.83
CA CYS A 152 -5.49 4.93 15.23
C CYS A 152 -6.75 5.51 14.57
N GLN A 153 -6.64 6.67 13.92
CA GLN A 153 -7.77 7.38 13.31
C GLN A 153 -8.63 6.52 12.35
N PHE A 154 -8.03 5.55 11.65
CA PHE A 154 -8.73 4.70 10.67
C PHE A 154 -9.21 3.36 11.26
N SER A 155 -8.93 3.08 12.54
CA SER A 155 -9.29 1.80 13.19
C SER A 155 -10.80 1.62 13.42
N GLY A 156 -11.57 2.70 13.35
CA GLY A 156 -13.04 2.68 13.39
C GLY A 156 -13.70 2.74 12.02
N GLU A 157 -12.91 2.83 10.93
CA GLU A 157 -13.46 3.00 9.59
C GLU A 157 -13.81 1.66 8.95
N ALA A 158 -15.07 1.53 8.54
CA ALA A 158 -15.48 0.45 7.65
C ALA A 158 -15.12 0.81 6.20
N PHE A 159 -14.71 -0.20 5.44
CA PHE A 159 -14.42 -0.07 4.01
C PHE A 159 -15.53 -0.72 3.19
N ASN A 160 -15.56 -0.45 1.89
CA ASN A 160 -16.56 -1.05 1.00
C ASN A 160 -15.91 -1.40 -0.35
N THR A 161 -16.23 -2.57 -0.90
CA THR A 161 -15.61 -3.05 -2.15
C THR A 161 -15.88 -2.18 -3.38
N ALA A 162 -16.85 -1.26 -3.31
CA ALA A 162 -17.11 -0.27 -4.36
C ALA A 162 -16.09 0.90 -4.37
N ASN A 163 -15.31 1.08 -3.30
CA ASN A 163 -14.47 2.26 -3.10
C ASN A 163 -13.00 1.88 -2.97
N ILE A 164 -12.16 2.25 -3.95
CA ILE A 164 -10.70 2.12 -3.83
C ILE A 164 -10.14 3.28 -3.04
N VAL A 165 -9.46 2.97 -1.93
CA VAL A 165 -8.77 3.94 -1.08
C VAL A 165 -7.38 4.20 -1.67
N LYS A 166 -7.06 5.46 -1.98
CA LYS A 166 -5.76 5.81 -2.58
C LYS A 166 -4.81 6.37 -1.52
N PRO A 167 -3.49 6.18 -1.67
CA PRO A 167 -2.53 6.90 -0.86
C PRO A 167 -2.74 8.42 -0.95
N ASN A 168 -2.50 9.12 0.15
CA ASN A 168 -2.57 10.56 0.20
C ASN A 168 -1.30 11.20 -0.39
N TRP A 169 -1.24 11.29 -1.71
CA TRP A 169 -0.06 11.79 -2.43
C TRP A 169 0.37 13.21 -2.03
N SER A 170 -0.56 14.07 -1.58
CA SER A 170 -0.21 15.43 -1.16
C SER A 170 0.54 15.47 0.18
N LYS A 171 0.38 14.44 1.04
CA LYS A 171 1.14 14.30 2.29
C LYS A 171 2.50 13.63 2.10
N VAL A 172 2.77 13.01 0.96
CA VAL A 172 4.05 12.33 0.69
C VAL A 172 5.26 13.25 0.88
N PRO A 173 5.30 14.50 0.36
CA PRO A 173 6.42 15.41 0.58
C PRO A 173 6.73 15.74 2.04
N LEU A 174 5.74 15.58 2.93
CA LEU A 174 5.83 15.89 4.35
C LEU A 174 6.20 14.67 5.20
N HIS A 175 6.19 13.46 4.62
CA HIS A 175 6.50 12.22 5.32
C HIS A 175 7.93 11.75 4.96
N PRO A 176 8.91 11.87 5.87
CA PRO A 176 10.32 11.66 5.55
C PRO A 176 10.62 10.28 4.98
N ALA A 177 10.04 9.22 5.56
CA ALA A 177 10.29 7.85 5.12
C ALA A 177 9.79 7.60 3.68
N SER A 178 8.62 8.14 3.32
CA SER A 178 8.12 8.06 1.95
C SER A 178 8.98 8.87 0.98
N MET A 179 9.37 10.08 1.36
CA MET A 179 10.24 10.92 0.52
C MET A 179 11.58 10.28 0.24
N VAL A 180 12.26 9.77 1.27
CA VAL A 180 13.55 9.09 1.13
C VAL A 180 13.41 7.86 0.22
N SER A 181 12.36 7.07 0.40
CA SER A 181 12.12 5.86 -0.40
C SER A 181 11.89 6.18 -1.87
N LEU A 182 11.02 7.16 -2.17
CA LEU A 182 10.69 7.53 -3.55
C LEU A 182 11.84 8.24 -4.26
N THR A 183 12.54 9.15 -3.56
CA THR A 183 13.73 9.82 -4.12
C THR A 183 14.88 8.85 -4.33
N GLY A 184 15.11 7.93 -3.39
CA GLY A 184 16.09 6.86 -3.53
C GLY A 184 15.77 5.96 -4.72
N LEU A 185 14.51 5.53 -4.87
CA LEU A 185 14.08 4.72 -6.00
C LEU A 185 14.25 5.47 -7.34
N ALA A 186 13.87 6.74 -7.40
CA ALA A 186 14.05 7.57 -8.59
C ALA A 186 15.54 7.74 -8.94
N ALA A 187 16.41 7.93 -7.95
CA ALA A 187 17.85 8.00 -8.15
C ALA A 187 18.42 6.69 -8.71
N LEU A 188 17.99 5.54 -8.19
CA LEU A 188 18.39 4.22 -8.71
C LEU A 188 17.96 4.02 -10.16
N PHE A 189 16.72 4.37 -10.51
CA PHE A 189 16.26 4.33 -11.91
C PHE A 189 17.07 5.26 -12.81
N GLY A 190 17.37 6.48 -12.34
CA GLY A 190 18.23 7.42 -13.06
C GLY A 190 19.63 6.85 -13.34
N LEU A 191 20.25 6.24 -12.34
CA LEU A 191 21.54 5.58 -12.47
C LEU A 191 21.49 4.38 -13.42
N ALA A 192 20.44 3.56 -13.36
CA ALA A 192 20.25 2.42 -14.25
C ALA A 192 20.13 2.87 -15.72
N VAL A 193 19.35 3.93 -16.00
CA VAL A 193 19.24 4.52 -17.33
C VAL A 193 20.57 5.07 -17.83
N LEU A 194 21.34 5.75 -16.97
CA LEU A 194 22.66 6.26 -17.33
C LEU A 194 23.66 5.14 -17.62
N ALA A 195 23.65 4.06 -16.83
CA ALA A 195 24.47 2.88 -17.06
C ALA A 195 24.12 2.21 -18.39
N LEU A 196 22.83 1.97 -18.63
CA LEU A 196 22.35 1.36 -19.88
C LEU A 196 22.74 2.18 -21.10
N ARG A 197 22.60 3.51 -21.04
CA ARG A 197 23.06 4.43 -22.11
C ARG A 197 24.57 4.34 -22.36
N ARG A 198 25.39 4.12 -21.33
CA ARG A 198 26.84 3.94 -21.50
C ARG A 198 27.17 2.61 -22.15
N PHE A 199 26.47 1.53 -21.80
CA PHE A 199 26.67 0.21 -22.41
C PHE A 199 26.20 0.14 -23.87
N LEU A 200 25.09 0.80 -24.20
CA LEU A 200 24.52 0.81 -25.55
C LEU A 200 25.19 1.81 -26.50
N ARG A 201 26.14 2.64 -26.02
CA ARG A 201 26.89 3.55 -26.90
C ARG A 201 27.79 2.72 -27.82
N PRO A 202 27.63 2.78 -29.16
CA PRO A 202 28.51 2.09 -30.08
C PRO A 202 29.95 2.59 -29.86
N LYS A 203 30.92 1.67 -29.73
CA LYS A 203 32.33 2.02 -29.90
C LYS A 203 32.45 2.56 -31.32
N ALA A 204 32.67 3.87 -31.48
CA ALA A 204 33.01 4.42 -32.78
C ALA A 204 34.24 3.66 -33.29
N GLN A 205 34.08 2.95 -34.41
CA GLN A 205 35.19 2.34 -35.13
C GLN A 205 36.17 3.45 -35.48
N SER A 206 37.34 3.42 -34.86
CA SER A 206 38.50 4.16 -35.31
C SER A 206 38.95 3.49 -36.60
N SER A 207 38.57 4.06 -37.75
CA SER A 207 39.19 3.74 -39.03
C SER A 207 40.49 4.54 -39.10
N GLU A 208 41.62 3.83 -39.13
CA GLU A 208 42.92 4.32 -39.63
C GLU A 208 42.83 4.83 -41.07
#